data_AF-A0A3P1Y2N0-F1
#
_entry.id   AF-A0A3P1Y2N0-F1
#
_cell.length_a   1.000
_cell.length_b   1.000
_cell.length_c   1.000
_cell.angle_alpha   90.00
_cell.angle_beta   90.00
_cell.angle_gamma   90.00
#
_symmetry.space_group_name_H-M   'P 1'
#
loop_
_entity.id
_entity.type
_entity.pdbx_description
1 polymer ?
#
loop_
_entity_poly.entity_id
_entity_poly.type
_entity_poly.pdbx_seq_one_letter_code
_entity_poly.pdbx_strand_id
1 'polypeptide(L)'
;MKDRRVFSDIFRLTARPAARACMCLALATGAWSWGLPAAQAQASAAAQTTPVQMPAVQAQASSEGGWNLRVKGMAAQPDHTVLDVAVSFANQRRPQGAQLAGGDTFLLTDGGTRLLLKRPAEDANVPIANNASMQGQLTFLGAIPVGTQQLTLVVNEGNGEQDTRAPALKLPIAVPPEVQSQLRVHSVGADAAKLAADVRYPVQASNEGGLLVQVQSVQREADRTRLQVSIAFSNRRRPRGTELAGGETFLRTAAGDRLMLQRSTDNPKLLIANNEAMVGELVFQGALPADAQGLTLVINDGHSATSTRASALVMALPAP
;
A
#
# COMPACT_ATOMS: atom_id res chain seq x y z
N MET A 1 1.27 33.08 -38.89
CA MET A 1 2.56 33.53 -38.31
C MET A 1 2.55 33.18 -36.82
N LYS A 2 3.54 32.39 -36.39
CA LYS A 2 4.10 32.14 -35.03
C LYS A 2 3.11 31.89 -33.88
N ASP A 3 3.16 30.79 -33.12
CA ASP A 3 4.32 30.01 -32.69
C ASP A 3 4.02 28.51 -32.57
N ARG A 4 4.99 27.72 -33.06
CA ARG A 4 5.18 26.28 -32.92
C ARG A 4 6.15 26.08 -31.75
N ARG A 5 5.80 25.30 -30.73
CA ARG A 5 6.80 24.50 -30.00
C ARG A 5 6.25 23.09 -29.78
N VAL A 6 7.13 22.16 -30.09
CA VAL A 6 6.96 20.73 -30.28
C VAL A 6 8.00 20.09 -29.35
N PHE A 7 7.50 19.16 -28.53
CA PHE A 7 8.16 17.97 -27.99
C PHE A 7 9.11 18.01 -26.78
N SER A 8 8.91 16.95 -25.98
CA SER A 8 9.89 16.12 -25.27
C SER A 8 10.62 16.75 -24.10
N ASP A 9 10.45 16.17 -22.91
CA ASP A 9 11.58 15.72 -22.06
C ASP A 9 11.10 15.37 -20.64
N ILE A 10 10.56 14.16 -20.42
CA ILE A 10 10.58 13.51 -19.10
C ILE A 10 10.74 11.99 -19.30
N PHE A 11 11.90 11.58 -19.83
CA PHE A 11 12.44 10.24 -19.65
C PHE A 11 13.91 10.35 -19.21
N ARG A 12 14.26 9.49 -18.26
CA ARG A 12 15.52 9.40 -17.49
C ARG A 12 16.79 9.67 -18.29
N LEU A 13 17.67 10.54 -17.75
CA LEU A 13 19.11 10.43 -17.97
C LEU A 13 19.80 10.05 -16.66
N THR A 14 20.35 8.84 -16.63
CA THR A 14 21.33 8.37 -15.65
C THR A 14 22.61 9.20 -15.79
N ALA A 15 22.93 10.03 -14.79
CA ALA A 15 24.25 10.64 -14.69
C ALA A 15 25.17 9.75 -13.84
N ARG A 16 26.00 8.95 -14.51
CA ARG A 16 27.26 8.41 -13.95
C ARG A 16 28.22 9.60 -13.75
N PRO A 17 28.88 9.78 -12.59
CA PRO A 17 30.04 10.65 -12.54
C PRO A 17 31.23 9.93 -13.17
N ALA A 18 31.70 10.43 -14.31
CA ALA A 18 33.00 10.08 -14.85
C ALA A 18 34.08 10.77 -14.01
N ALA A 19 34.92 9.96 -13.36
CA ALA A 19 36.13 10.43 -12.69
C ALA A 19 37.09 10.99 -13.74
N ARG A 20 37.34 12.31 -13.67
CA ARG A 20 38.45 12.95 -14.38
C ARG A 20 39.75 12.58 -13.67
N ALA A 21 40.60 11.86 -14.38
CA ALA A 21 42.01 11.74 -14.06
C ALA A 21 42.66 13.13 -14.15
N CYS A 22 43.23 13.61 -13.05
CA CYS A 22 44.15 14.73 -13.04
C CYS A 22 45.52 14.18 -12.64
N MET A 23 46.41 14.12 -13.62
CA MET A 23 47.80 13.72 -13.48
C MET A 23 48.59 14.99 -13.11
N CYS A 24 49.07 15.09 -11.87
CA CYS A 24 50.12 16.03 -11.48
C CYS A 24 51.30 15.21 -10.96
N LEU A 25 52.45 15.38 -11.61
CA LEU A 25 53.71 14.74 -11.28
C LEU A 25 54.57 15.69 -10.42
N ALA A 26 55.29 15.08 -9.46
CA ALA A 26 56.49 15.58 -8.78
C ALA A 26 56.26 16.67 -7.70
N LEU A 27 56.96 16.76 -6.55
CA LEU A 27 58.26 16.27 -6.07
C LEU A 27 58.23 16.00 -4.55
N ALA A 28 59.11 15.12 -4.05
CA ALA A 28 59.29 14.82 -2.64
C ALA A 28 60.22 15.82 -1.91
N THR A 29 59.84 16.25 -0.70
CA THR A 29 60.73 16.53 0.45
C THR A 29 59.89 16.48 1.73
N GLY A 30 60.35 15.72 2.73
CA GLY A 30 59.53 15.31 3.87
C GLY A 30 59.39 16.31 5.01
N ALA A 31 58.48 16.00 5.93
CA ALA A 31 58.63 16.17 7.38
C ALA A 31 57.44 15.55 8.14
N TRP A 32 57.75 14.59 9.02
CA TRP A 32 57.16 14.33 10.34
C TRP A 32 55.70 14.76 10.61
N SER A 33 54.79 13.79 10.70
CA SER A 33 53.59 13.92 11.55
C SER A 33 53.10 12.57 12.10
N TRP A 34 53.10 12.53 13.44
CA TRP A 34 52.37 11.73 14.42
C TRP A 34 51.39 10.66 13.91
N GLY A 35 51.65 9.42 14.34
CA GLY A 35 50.80 8.25 14.10
C GLY A 35 49.46 8.33 14.82
N LEU A 36 48.40 8.27 14.05
CA LEU A 36 47.05 7.90 14.47
C LEU A 36 46.78 6.49 13.96
N PRO A 37 46.16 5.59 14.74
CA PRO A 37 45.79 4.27 14.25
C PRO A 37 44.76 4.39 13.13
N ALA A 38 44.99 3.63 12.05
CA ALA A 38 44.11 3.55 10.90
C ALA A 38 42.70 3.10 11.34
N ALA A 39 41.74 4.01 11.28
CA ALA A 39 40.33 3.67 11.31
C ALA A 39 40.03 2.82 10.07
N GLN A 40 39.89 1.51 10.27
CA GLN A 40 39.31 0.62 9.28
C GLN A 40 37.89 1.15 9.02
N ALA A 41 37.71 1.80 7.87
CA ALA A 41 36.40 2.04 7.31
C ALA A 41 35.80 0.66 7.01
N GLN A 42 35.04 0.13 7.97
CA GLN A 42 34.08 -0.92 7.72
C GLN A 42 33.15 -0.37 6.65
N ALA A 43 33.33 -0.82 5.42
CA ALA A 43 32.38 -0.65 4.36
C ALA A 43 31.07 -1.27 4.86
N SER A 44 30.16 -0.43 5.34
CA SER A 44 28.78 -0.80 5.57
C SER A 44 28.29 -1.42 4.27
N ALA A 45 28.06 -2.73 4.30
CA ALA A 45 27.42 -3.47 3.24
C ALA A 45 26.13 -2.71 2.89
N ALA A 46 26.13 -2.07 1.72
CA ALA A 46 24.93 -1.53 1.13
C ALA A 46 23.94 -2.71 1.09
N ALA A 47 22.83 -2.57 1.83
CA ALA A 47 21.69 -3.46 1.72
C ALA A 47 21.38 -3.58 0.22
N GLN A 48 21.65 -4.75 -0.34
CA GLN A 48 21.26 -5.08 -1.69
C GLN A 48 19.74 -5.03 -1.71
N THR A 49 19.18 -3.95 -2.25
CA THR A 49 17.77 -3.91 -2.62
C THR A 49 17.61 -4.90 -3.77
N THR A 50 17.28 -6.14 -3.41
CA THR A 50 16.90 -7.17 -4.38
C THR A 50 15.87 -6.54 -5.32
N PRO A 51 16.10 -6.54 -6.64
CA PRO A 51 15.11 -6.05 -7.58
C PRO A 51 13.82 -6.80 -7.32
N VAL A 52 12.74 -6.08 -7.02
CA VAL A 52 11.42 -6.69 -6.87
C VAL A 52 11.09 -7.35 -8.20
N GLN A 53 11.25 -8.67 -8.27
CA GLN A 53 10.93 -9.45 -9.44
C GLN A 53 9.42 -9.34 -9.62
N MET A 54 8.98 -8.81 -10.75
CA MET A 54 7.58 -8.74 -11.15
C MET A 54 7.29 -9.87 -12.12
N PRO A 55 6.78 -11.03 -11.65
CA PRO A 55 6.22 -12.06 -12.50
C PRO A 55 5.28 -11.48 -13.55
N ALA A 56 5.39 -11.98 -14.77
CA ALA A 56 4.55 -11.54 -15.87
C ALA A 56 3.10 -11.97 -15.62
N VAL A 57 2.21 -11.02 -15.81
CA VAL A 57 0.76 -11.21 -15.78
C VAL A 57 0.24 -10.80 -17.15
N GLN A 58 -0.74 -11.51 -17.69
CA GLN A 58 -1.41 -11.10 -18.93
C GLN A 58 -2.90 -11.06 -18.68
N ALA A 59 -3.38 -9.89 -18.27
CA ALA A 59 -4.79 -9.61 -18.11
C ALA A 59 -5.12 -8.36 -18.93
N GLN A 60 -6.24 -8.37 -19.64
CA GLN A 60 -6.68 -7.21 -20.40
C GLN A 60 -8.19 -7.01 -20.31
N ALA A 61 -8.60 -5.75 -20.29
CA ALA A 61 -9.99 -5.32 -20.38
C ALA A 61 -10.10 -4.14 -21.35
N SER A 62 -11.25 -4.01 -21.99
CA SER A 62 -11.57 -2.87 -22.85
C SER A 62 -12.96 -2.36 -22.53
N SER A 63 -13.20 -1.07 -22.77
CA SER A 63 -14.55 -0.49 -22.75
C SER A 63 -15.00 -0.10 -24.15
N GLU A 64 -16.32 -0.06 -24.35
CA GLU A 64 -16.93 0.49 -25.57
C GLU A 64 -16.55 1.96 -25.80
N GLY A 65 -16.15 2.66 -24.73
CA GLY A 65 -15.65 4.03 -24.75
C GLY A 65 -14.26 4.22 -25.35
N GLY A 66 -13.62 3.18 -25.89
CA GLY A 66 -12.30 3.26 -26.54
C GLY A 66 -11.12 3.12 -25.58
N TRP A 67 -11.35 2.56 -24.40
CA TRP A 67 -10.30 2.21 -23.45
C TRP A 67 -9.76 0.80 -23.69
N ASN A 68 -8.47 0.62 -23.49
CA ASN A 68 -7.84 -0.68 -23.34
C ASN A 68 -6.86 -0.62 -22.15
N LEU A 69 -7.04 -1.51 -21.19
CA LEU A 69 -6.22 -1.66 -20.00
C LEU A 69 -5.59 -3.05 -20.02
N ARG A 70 -4.27 -3.10 -19.86
CA ARG A 70 -3.49 -4.33 -19.78
C ARG A 70 -2.66 -4.31 -18.51
N VAL A 71 -2.64 -5.43 -17.79
CA VAL A 71 -1.69 -5.67 -16.70
C VAL A 71 -0.62 -6.61 -17.24
N LYS A 72 0.64 -6.20 -17.11
CA LYS A 72 1.83 -6.88 -17.65
C LYS A 72 2.60 -7.64 -16.58
N GLY A 73 2.48 -7.22 -15.33
CA GLY A 73 3.20 -7.81 -14.23
C GLY A 73 2.64 -7.40 -12.89
N MET A 74 2.99 -8.17 -11.87
CA MET A 74 2.57 -7.95 -10.49
C MET A 74 3.70 -8.27 -9.55
N ALA A 75 3.86 -7.47 -8.51
CA ALA A 75 4.66 -7.79 -7.34
C ALA A 75 3.81 -7.62 -6.09
N ALA A 76 4.03 -8.52 -5.12
CA ALA A 76 3.38 -8.46 -3.83
C ALA A 76 4.43 -8.19 -2.74
N GLN A 77 4.13 -7.24 -1.87
CA GLN A 77 4.92 -6.89 -0.70
C GLN A 77 4.04 -6.95 0.56
N PRO A 78 4.63 -6.97 1.77
CA PRO A 78 3.87 -7.06 3.03
C PRO A 78 2.92 -5.88 3.28
N ASP A 79 3.23 -4.71 2.74
CA ASP A 79 2.57 -3.44 3.01
C ASP A 79 1.90 -2.85 1.76
N HIS A 80 2.32 -3.26 0.56
CA HIS A 80 1.77 -2.78 -0.70
C HIS A 80 1.85 -3.85 -1.81
N THR A 81 1.08 -3.64 -2.87
CA THR A 81 1.08 -4.47 -4.08
C THR A 81 1.32 -3.57 -5.28
N VAL A 82 2.23 -3.93 -6.17
CA VAL A 82 2.54 -3.14 -7.37
C VAL A 82 2.06 -3.87 -8.62
N LEU A 83 1.33 -3.18 -9.48
CA LEU A 83 0.97 -3.66 -10.81
C LEU A 83 1.68 -2.85 -11.89
N ASP A 84 2.32 -3.54 -12.83
CA ASP A 84 2.77 -2.92 -14.07
C ASP A 84 1.61 -2.91 -15.08
N VAL A 85 1.18 -1.72 -15.49
CA VAL A 85 0.00 -1.53 -16.34
C VAL A 85 0.34 -0.74 -17.59
N ALA A 86 -0.35 -1.09 -18.68
CA ALA A 86 -0.38 -0.32 -19.91
C ALA A 86 -1.84 0.02 -20.22
N VAL A 87 -2.10 1.31 -20.40
CA VAL A 87 -3.44 1.82 -20.70
C VAL A 87 -3.37 2.62 -21.99
N SER A 88 -4.30 2.38 -22.90
CA SER A 88 -4.47 3.21 -24.09
C SER A 88 -5.90 3.70 -24.20
N PHE A 89 -6.06 4.91 -24.72
CA PHE A 89 -7.36 5.51 -24.92
C PHE A 89 -7.43 6.16 -26.30
N ALA A 90 -8.46 5.83 -27.06
CA ALA A 90 -8.75 6.44 -28.36
C ALA A 90 -10.26 6.59 -28.54
N ASN A 91 -10.74 7.83 -28.53
CA ASN A 91 -12.15 8.15 -28.77
C ASN A 91 -12.30 9.48 -29.50
N GLN A 92 -12.90 9.45 -30.70
CA GLN A 92 -13.10 10.63 -31.52
C GLN A 92 -14.04 11.68 -30.88
N ARG A 93 -14.98 11.22 -30.03
CA ARG A 93 -15.96 12.09 -29.38
C ARG A 93 -15.42 12.78 -28.12
N ARG A 94 -14.19 12.45 -27.68
CA ARG A 94 -13.65 12.91 -26.40
C ARG A 94 -12.19 13.38 -26.53
N PRO A 95 -11.94 14.56 -27.11
CA PRO A 95 -10.59 15.07 -27.34
C PRO A 95 -9.82 15.36 -26.04
N GLN A 96 -10.51 15.53 -24.90
CA GLN A 96 -9.89 15.83 -23.59
C GLN A 96 -9.25 14.60 -22.90
N GLY A 97 -9.21 13.42 -23.54
CA GLY A 97 -8.57 12.23 -22.98
C GLY A 97 -9.47 11.43 -22.05
N ALA A 98 -8.95 10.80 -21.02
CA ALA A 98 -9.72 10.00 -20.06
C ALA A 98 -8.99 9.92 -18.70
N GLN A 99 -9.55 9.27 -17.68
CA GLN A 99 -9.02 9.23 -16.31
C GLN A 99 -9.08 7.82 -15.72
N LEU A 100 -7.91 7.28 -15.35
CA LEU A 100 -7.81 5.90 -14.83
C LEU A 100 -8.27 5.80 -13.38
N ALA A 101 -8.13 6.89 -12.62
CA ALA A 101 -8.57 6.97 -11.24
C ALA A 101 -9.57 8.12 -11.01
N GLY A 102 -10.44 8.39 -12.00
CA GLY A 102 -11.52 9.37 -11.89
C GLY A 102 -12.60 8.94 -10.90
N GLY A 103 -12.83 7.62 -10.76
CA GLY A 103 -13.65 6.98 -9.74
C GLY A 103 -12.82 6.33 -8.63
N ASP A 104 -13.45 5.42 -7.88
CA ASP A 104 -12.73 4.64 -6.87
C ASP A 104 -12.03 3.45 -7.55
N THR A 105 -10.74 3.28 -7.31
CA THR A 105 -9.89 2.30 -8.00
C THR A 105 -9.09 1.51 -6.97
N PHE A 106 -9.20 0.19 -7.01
CA PHE A 106 -8.66 -0.72 -5.99
C PHE A 106 -8.50 -2.14 -6.55
N LEU A 107 -7.75 -2.97 -5.84
CA LEU A 107 -7.73 -4.42 -6.06
C LEU A 107 -8.70 -5.08 -5.10
N LEU A 108 -9.61 -5.91 -5.61
CA LEU A 108 -10.49 -6.72 -4.81
C LEU A 108 -9.92 -8.14 -4.72
N THR A 109 -9.73 -8.63 -3.50
CA THR A 109 -9.36 -10.04 -3.24
C THR A 109 -10.58 -10.95 -3.36
N ASP A 110 -10.34 -12.24 -3.55
CA ASP A 110 -11.36 -13.28 -3.47
C ASP A 110 -12.11 -13.29 -2.12
N GLY A 111 -11.42 -12.96 -1.03
CA GLY A 111 -12.01 -12.74 0.29
C GLY A 111 -12.79 -11.42 0.46
N GLY A 112 -12.92 -10.60 -0.58
CA GLY A 112 -13.69 -9.34 -0.55
C GLY A 112 -12.94 -8.12 0.03
N THR A 113 -11.64 -8.25 0.31
CA THR A 113 -10.80 -7.15 0.80
C THR A 113 -10.39 -6.24 -0.36
N ARG A 114 -10.43 -4.92 -0.14
CA ARG A 114 -10.02 -3.88 -1.09
C ARG A 114 -8.62 -3.37 -0.75
N LEU A 115 -7.65 -3.59 -1.64
CA LEU A 115 -6.32 -2.96 -1.59
C LEU A 115 -6.41 -1.62 -2.32
N LEU A 116 -6.09 -0.54 -1.63
CA LEU A 116 -6.46 0.80 -2.06
C LEU A 116 -5.40 1.41 -2.96
N LEU A 117 -5.76 2.01 -4.09
CA LEU A 117 -4.77 2.70 -4.92
C LEU A 117 -4.10 3.84 -4.14
N LYS A 118 -2.78 3.80 -4.05
CA LYS A 118 -1.96 4.95 -3.66
C LYS A 118 -1.96 5.92 -4.84
N ARG A 119 -2.70 7.01 -4.71
CA ARG A 119 -2.84 7.97 -5.81
C ARG A 119 -1.52 8.73 -6.00
N PRO A 120 -1.03 8.88 -7.24
CA PRO A 120 0.14 9.72 -7.51
C PRO A 120 -0.06 11.14 -7.02
N ALA A 121 0.98 11.73 -6.43
CA ALA A 121 0.92 13.07 -5.86
C ALA A 121 0.73 14.17 -6.92
N GLU A 122 1.35 13.97 -8.09
CA GLU A 122 1.27 14.91 -9.21
C GLU A 122 -0.11 14.90 -9.87
N ASP A 123 -0.67 13.70 -10.09
CA ASP A 123 -1.95 13.53 -10.78
C ASP A 123 -2.80 12.41 -10.16
N ALA A 124 -3.62 12.78 -9.18
CA ALA A 124 -4.42 11.84 -8.39
C ALA A 124 -5.51 11.09 -9.18
N ASN A 125 -5.87 11.59 -10.37
CA ASN A 125 -6.86 10.97 -11.27
C ASN A 125 -6.22 10.21 -12.43
N VAL A 126 -4.89 10.29 -12.58
CA VAL A 126 -4.10 9.63 -13.64
C VAL A 126 -4.72 9.86 -15.03
N PRO A 127 -4.60 11.08 -15.59
CA PRO A 127 -5.17 11.41 -16.89
C PRO A 127 -4.43 10.69 -18.03
N ILE A 128 -5.18 10.26 -19.04
CA ILE A 128 -4.66 9.63 -20.25
C ILE A 128 -5.09 10.49 -21.43
N ALA A 129 -4.16 10.96 -22.24
CA ALA A 129 -4.50 11.77 -23.41
C ALA A 129 -5.26 10.95 -24.48
N ASN A 130 -6.06 11.63 -25.31
CA ASN A 130 -6.74 10.96 -26.42
C ASN A 130 -5.74 10.52 -27.50
N ASN A 131 -5.97 9.34 -28.07
CA ASN A 131 -5.08 8.66 -29.02
C ASN A 131 -3.67 8.43 -28.46
N ALA A 132 -3.56 8.26 -27.14
CA ALA A 132 -2.29 8.00 -26.48
C ALA A 132 -2.32 6.66 -25.76
N SER A 133 -1.12 6.17 -25.48
CA SER A 133 -0.90 5.07 -24.54
C SER A 133 0.03 5.53 -23.43
N MET A 134 -0.21 5.01 -22.24
CA MET A 134 0.54 5.26 -21.03
C MET A 134 0.94 3.91 -20.45
N GLN A 135 2.18 3.81 -19.97
CA GLN A 135 2.66 2.64 -19.25
C GLN A 135 3.22 3.12 -17.92
N GLY A 136 2.97 2.37 -16.85
CA GLY A 136 3.42 2.75 -15.53
C GLY A 136 3.02 1.75 -14.48
N GLN A 137 3.44 2.04 -13.25
CA GLN A 137 3.16 1.18 -12.10
C GLN A 137 2.05 1.79 -11.24
N LEU A 138 1.06 0.97 -10.89
CA LEU A 138 0.06 1.30 -9.88
C LEU A 138 0.44 0.63 -8.57
N THR A 139 0.56 1.42 -7.51
CA THR A 139 0.82 0.90 -6.16
C THR A 139 -0.48 0.87 -5.39
N PHE A 140 -0.84 -0.27 -4.84
CA PHE A 140 -1.99 -0.47 -3.98
C PHE A 140 -1.50 -0.67 -2.55
N LEU A 141 -2.06 0.06 -1.61
CA LEU A 141 -1.81 -0.08 -0.19
C LEU A 141 -2.46 -1.38 0.30
N GLY A 142 -1.70 -2.18 1.03
CA GLY A 142 -2.10 -3.48 1.53
C GLY A 142 -1.37 -4.65 0.88
N ALA A 143 -1.35 -5.77 1.62
CA ALA A 143 -0.87 -7.06 1.16
C ALA A 143 -1.99 -7.85 0.49
N ILE A 144 -1.59 -8.73 -0.41
CA ILE A 144 -2.43 -9.82 -0.89
C ILE A 144 -2.49 -10.89 0.22
N PRO A 145 -3.68 -11.31 0.69
CA PRO A 145 -3.81 -12.38 1.66
C PRO A 145 -3.21 -13.71 1.16
N VAL A 146 -2.69 -14.51 2.09
CA VAL A 146 -2.21 -15.86 1.75
C VAL A 146 -3.37 -16.72 1.25
N GLY A 147 -3.11 -17.48 0.19
CA GLY A 147 -4.14 -18.33 -0.44
C GLY A 147 -5.01 -17.62 -1.48
N THR A 148 -4.89 -16.30 -1.66
CA THR A 148 -5.61 -15.60 -2.73
C THR A 148 -5.13 -16.08 -4.09
N GLN A 149 -6.06 -16.60 -4.90
CA GLN A 149 -5.77 -17.14 -6.23
C GLN A 149 -6.04 -16.12 -7.33
N GLN A 150 -7.00 -15.24 -7.10
CA GLN A 150 -7.47 -14.26 -8.06
C GLN A 150 -7.69 -12.91 -7.39
N LEU A 151 -7.28 -11.86 -8.08
CA LEU A 151 -7.61 -10.48 -7.77
C LEU A 151 -8.49 -9.93 -8.87
N THR A 152 -9.33 -8.96 -8.54
CA THR A 152 -10.03 -8.14 -9.54
C THR A 152 -9.53 -6.72 -9.44
N LEU A 153 -8.87 -6.21 -10.47
CA LEU A 153 -8.61 -4.78 -10.60
C LEU A 153 -9.93 -4.09 -10.94
N VAL A 154 -10.47 -3.36 -9.98
CA VAL A 154 -11.67 -2.55 -10.13
C VAL A 154 -11.23 -1.12 -10.39
N VAL A 155 -11.65 -0.58 -11.52
CA VAL A 155 -11.27 0.75 -12.00
C VAL A 155 -12.52 1.61 -12.07
N ASN A 156 -12.40 2.84 -11.55
CA ASN A 156 -13.46 3.84 -11.58
C ASN A 156 -14.84 3.35 -11.07
N GLU A 157 -14.86 2.57 -9.99
CA GLU A 157 -16.10 2.16 -9.34
C GLU A 157 -16.97 3.38 -9.00
N GLY A 158 -18.28 3.22 -9.17
CA GLY A 158 -19.30 4.26 -9.01
C GLY A 158 -19.62 5.03 -10.28
N ASN A 159 -18.84 4.88 -11.35
CA ASN A 159 -19.16 5.40 -12.67
C ASN A 159 -19.91 4.37 -13.52
N GLY A 160 -20.53 4.80 -14.63
CA GLY A 160 -21.14 3.91 -15.60
C GLY A 160 -20.09 3.25 -16.51
N GLU A 161 -20.36 2.04 -16.99
CA GLU A 161 -19.51 1.35 -17.98
C GLU A 161 -19.43 2.12 -19.31
N GLN A 162 -20.47 2.89 -19.62
CA GLN A 162 -20.59 3.76 -20.79
C GLN A 162 -19.96 5.15 -20.60
N ASP A 163 -19.39 5.43 -19.42
CA ASP A 163 -18.69 6.70 -19.18
C ASP A 163 -17.41 6.76 -20.04
N THR A 164 -17.35 7.71 -20.97
CA THR A 164 -16.20 7.87 -21.86
C THR A 164 -14.98 8.50 -21.19
N ARG A 165 -15.17 9.23 -20.10
CA ARG A 165 -14.10 9.89 -19.32
C ARG A 165 -13.46 8.92 -18.35
N ALA A 166 -14.26 8.15 -17.62
CA ALA A 166 -13.78 7.29 -16.53
C ALA A 166 -14.69 6.06 -16.42
N PRO A 167 -14.66 5.14 -17.41
CA PRO A 167 -15.54 3.98 -17.43
C PRO A 167 -15.25 3.07 -16.24
N ALA A 168 -16.31 2.54 -15.65
CA ALA A 168 -16.16 1.45 -14.71
C ALA A 168 -15.66 0.21 -15.45
N LEU A 169 -14.57 -0.39 -14.96
CA LEU A 169 -13.99 -1.62 -15.50
C LEU A 169 -13.66 -2.59 -14.38
N LYS A 170 -13.87 -3.87 -14.64
CA LYS A 170 -13.44 -4.96 -13.78
C LYS A 170 -12.56 -5.90 -14.57
N LEU A 171 -11.33 -6.05 -14.13
CA LEU A 171 -10.35 -6.91 -14.77
C LEU A 171 -9.91 -8.02 -13.81
N PRO A 172 -10.35 -9.27 -14.02
CA PRO A 172 -9.81 -10.40 -13.26
C PRO A 172 -8.33 -10.60 -13.60
N ILE A 173 -7.53 -10.82 -12.56
CA ILE A 173 -6.09 -11.05 -12.61
C ILE A 173 -5.79 -12.32 -11.81
N ALA A 174 -5.26 -13.34 -12.47
CA ALA A 174 -4.74 -14.51 -11.77
C ALA A 174 -3.45 -14.13 -11.02
N VAL A 175 -3.33 -14.54 -9.76
CA VAL A 175 -2.10 -14.33 -8.98
C VAL A 175 -1.09 -15.39 -9.42
N PRO A 176 0.09 -15.01 -9.98
CA PRO A 176 1.06 -15.97 -10.47
C PRO A 176 1.60 -16.89 -9.34
N PRO A 177 1.95 -18.15 -9.63
CA PRO A 177 2.50 -19.08 -8.64
C PRO A 177 3.74 -18.54 -7.90
N GLU A 178 4.56 -17.72 -8.57
CA GLU A 178 5.72 -17.06 -8.00
C GLU A 178 5.31 -16.08 -6.90
N VAL A 179 4.28 -15.27 -7.16
CA VAL A 179 3.70 -14.36 -6.17
C VAL A 179 3.06 -15.15 -5.04
N GLN A 180 2.29 -16.20 -5.35
CA GLN A 180 1.70 -17.07 -4.32
C GLN A 180 2.76 -17.70 -3.40
N SER A 181 3.92 -18.05 -3.95
CA SER A 181 5.05 -18.58 -3.18
C SER A 181 5.66 -17.50 -2.29
N GLN A 182 5.82 -16.26 -2.79
CA GLN A 182 6.29 -15.13 -1.99
C GLN A 182 5.34 -14.80 -0.83
N LEU A 183 4.02 -14.90 -1.05
CA LEU A 183 3.03 -14.70 0.00
C LEU A 183 3.20 -15.69 1.15
N ARG A 184 3.58 -16.95 0.85
CA ARG A 184 3.84 -17.99 1.86
C ARG A 184 5.14 -17.77 2.65
N VAL A 185 6.08 -16.96 2.15
CA VAL A 185 7.46 -16.87 2.68
C VAL A 185 7.65 -15.75 3.73
N HIS A 186 6.59 -15.05 4.16
CA HIS A 186 6.72 -13.97 5.14
C HIS A 186 7.02 -14.39 6.60
N SER A 187 7.37 -15.65 6.86
CA SER A 187 8.24 -15.97 8.02
C SER A 187 9.71 -15.69 7.68
N VAL A 188 10.03 -14.46 7.27
CA VAL A 188 11.43 -14.07 7.08
C VAL A 188 12.07 -13.85 8.46
N GLY A 189 12.88 -14.81 8.89
CA GLY A 189 13.85 -14.67 9.98
C GLY A 189 13.27 -14.79 11.39
N ALA A 190 12.96 -16.01 11.83
CA ALA A 190 12.83 -16.31 13.25
C ALA A 190 14.23 -16.64 13.83
N ASP A 191 14.65 -15.93 14.87
CA ASP A 191 15.32 -16.61 15.98
C ASP A 191 14.21 -17.22 16.85
N ALA A 192 14.24 -18.54 16.94
CA ALA A 192 13.14 -19.41 17.31
C ALA A 192 13.08 -19.73 18.82
N ALA A 193 14.00 -19.22 19.65
CA ALA A 193 14.02 -19.57 21.09
C ALA A 193 12.93 -18.90 21.94
N LYS A 194 12.20 -17.91 21.40
CA LYS A 194 11.01 -17.29 22.02
C LYS A 194 9.70 -17.65 21.30
N LEU A 195 9.78 -18.56 20.33
CA LEU A 195 8.62 -19.07 19.64
C LEU A 195 7.94 -20.18 20.47
N ALA A 196 7.12 -19.77 21.45
CA ALA A 196 6.00 -20.55 21.98
C ALA A 196 4.86 -19.67 22.54
N ALA A 197 4.57 -18.54 21.88
CA ALA A 197 3.42 -17.63 22.08
C ALA A 197 2.81 -17.23 20.71
N ASP A 198 2.77 -18.21 19.79
CA ASP A 198 3.11 -18.05 18.37
C ASP A 198 1.96 -18.19 17.40
N VAL A 199 1.05 -17.22 17.40
CA VAL A 199 0.22 -17.10 16.20
C VAL A 199 0.16 -15.66 15.71
N ARG A 200 1.08 -15.35 14.79
CA ARG A 200 0.97 -14.17 13.93
C ARG A 200 -0.13 -14.45 12.92
N TYR A 201 -1.29 -13.86 13.12
CA TYR A 201 -2.37 -13.91 12.15
C TYR A 201 -2.39 -12.59 11.38
N PRO A 202 -1.87 -12.54 10.14
CA PRO A 202 -2.13 -11.40 9.27
C PRO A 202 -3.61 -11.41 8.89
N VAL A 203 -4.43 -10.63 9.59
CA VAL A 203 -5.84 -10.41 9.23
C VAL A 203 -5.97 -9.03 8.63
N GLN A 204 -6.64 -8.94 7.49
CA GLN A 204 -6.83 -7.69 6.79
C GLN A 204 -8.31 -7.44 6.52
N ALA A 205 -8.74 -6.20 6.73
CA ALA A 205 -10.08 -5.75 6.41
C ALA A 205 -10.05 -4.32 5.86
N SER A 206 -11.01 -4.00 4.99
CA SER A 206 -11.10 -2.69 4.34
C SER A 206 -12.55 -2.28 4.15
N ASN A 207 -12.79 -0.99 3.90
CA ASN A 207 -14.14 -0.49 3.61
C ASN A 207 -14.16 0.56 2.49
N GLU A 208 -15.38 0.99 2.15
CA GLU A 208 -15.65 1.98 1.10
C GLU A 208 -15.23 3.41 1.46
N GLY A 209 -15.10 3.71 2.75
CA GLY A 209 -14.53 4.95 3.23
C GLY A 209 -13.06 5.13 2.86
N GLY A 210 -12.39 4.06 2.41
CA GLY A 210 -10.98 4.07 2.03
C GLY A 210 -10.04 3.76 3.19
N LEU A 211 -10.54 3.07 4.23
CA LEU A 211 -9.73 2.57 5.33
C LEU A 211 -9.35 1.10 5.07
N LEU A 212 -8.07 0.78 5.27
CA LEU A 212 -7.53 -0.58 5.25
C LEU A 212 -6.79 -0.84 6.57
N VAL A 213 -7.13 -1.92 7.26
CA VAL A 213 -6.50 -2.32 8.52
C VAL A 213 -5.92 -3.72 8.36
N GLN A 214 -4.64 -3.85 8.69
CA GLN A 214 -3.94 -5.11 8.85
C GLN A 214 -3.57 -5.29 10.31
N VAL A 215 -3.99 -6.39 10.93
CA VAL A 215 -3.53 -6.80 12.26
C VAL A 215 -2.50 -7.89 12.05
N GLN A 216 -1.32 -7.73 12.64
CA GLN A 216 -0.19 -8.65 12.49
C GLN A 216 -0.07 -9.60 13.69
N SER A 217 -0.35 -9.09 14.90
CA SER A 217 -0.34 -9.90 16.12
C SER A 217 -1.25 -9.32 17.18
N VAL A 218 -1.79 -10.20 18.02
CA VAL A 218 -2.53 -9.87 19.25
C VAL A 218 -1.68 -10.33 20.43
N GLN A 219 -1.38 -9.45 21.37
CA GLN A 219 -0.65 -9.78 22.60
C GLN A 219 -1.56 -9.57 23.82
N ARG A 220 -1.69 -10.62 24.63
CA ARG A 220 -2.40 -10.61 25.90
C ARG A 220 -1.43 -10.20 27.00
N GLU A 221 -1.75 -9.14 27.74
CA GLU A 221 -1.05 -8.76 28.98
C GLU A 221 -2.03 -8.76 30.16
N ALA A 222 -1.51 -8.61 31.38
CA ALA A 222 -2.30 -8.73 32.61
C ALA A 222 -3.32 -7.59 32.81
N ASP A 223 -3.05 -6.40 32.27
CA ASP A 223 -3.89 -5.20 32.42
C ASP A 223 -4.30 -4.57 31.08
N ARG A 224 -3.76 -5.07 29.96
CA ARG A 224 -3.96 -4.51 28.63
C ARG A 224 -3.87 -5.57 27.54
N THR A 225 -4.38 -5.22 26.37
CA THR A 225 -4.25 -6.02 25.15
C THR A 225 -3.59 -5.16 24.08
N ARG A 226 -2.54 -5.66 23.43
CA ARG A 226 -1.81 -4.92 22.39
C ARG A 226 -2.03 -5.54 21.03
N LEU A 227 -2.33 -4.70 20.05
CA LEU A 227 -2.39 -5.09 18.65
C LEU A 227 -1.25 -4.44 17.88
N GLN A 228 -0.44 -5.23 17.21
CA GLN A 228 0.49 -4.72 16.19
C GLN A 228 -0.27 -4.59 14.88
N VAL A 229 -0.34 -3.37 14.34
CA VAL A 229 -1.18 -3.05 13.18
C VAL A 229 -0.43 -2.25 12.13
N SER A 230 -0.88 -2.40 10.89
CA SER A 230 -0.56 -1.53 9.76
C SER A 230 -1.88 -1.03 9.19
N ILE A 231 -2.09 0.28 9.21
CA ILE A 231 -3.37 0.88 8.83
C ILE A 231 -3.11 1.91 7.75
N ALA A 232 -3.75 1.73 6.60
CA ALA A 232 -3.60 2.60 5.44
C ALA A 232 -4.90 3.33 5.13
N PHE A 233 -4.77 4.53 4.58
CA PHE A 233 -5.91 5.33 4.14
C PHE A 233 -5.68 5.91 2.74
N SER A 234 -6.65 5.74 1.85
CA SER A 234 -6.67 6.41 0.55
C SER A 234 -8.10 6.70 0.11
N ASN A 235 -8.41 7.97 -0.12
CA ASN A 235 -9.69 8.41 -0.64
C ASN A 235 -9.55 9.68 -1.49
N ARG A 236 -10.18 9.70 -2.68
CA ARG A 236 -10.13 10.87 -3.58
C ARG A 236 -10.79 12.12 -3.02
N ARG A 237 -11.84 11.94 -2.21
CA ARG A 237 -12.67 13.05 -1.71
C ARG A 237 -12.12 13.64 -0.41
N ARG A 238 -11.05 13.06 0.14
CA ARG A 238 -10.52 13.40 1.48
C ARG A 238 -9.01 13.59 1.46
N PRO A 239 -8.51 14.74 0.97
CA PRO A 239 -7.07 14.99 0.90
C PRO A 239 -6.40 15.08 2.27
N ARG A 240 -7.15 15.40 3.34
CA ARG A 240 -6.61 15.60 4.69
C ARG A 240 -6.37 14.31 5.49
N GLY A 241 -6.91 13.17 5.05
CA GLY A 241 -6.85 11.93 5.83
C GLY A 241 -8.11 11.61 6.65
N THR A 242 -7.99 10.55 7.45
CA THR A 242 -9.04 9.96 8.29
C THR A 242 -8.60 9.82 9.75
N GLU A 243 -9.55 9.79 10.66
CA GLU A 243 -9.37 9.63 12.11
C GLU A 243 -9.74 8.19 12.50
N LEU A 244 -8.83 7.43 13.11
CA LEU A 244 -9.12 6.08 13.63
C LEU A 244 -9.77 6.07 15.02
N ALA A 245 -9.58 7.15 15.78
CA ALA A 245 -10.20 7.36 17.08
C ALA A 245 -11.08 8.62 17.05
N GLY A 246 -11.76 8.85 15.93
CA GLY A 246 -12.76 9.91 15.77
C GLY A 246 -14.08 9.58 16.49
N GLY A 247 -14.41 8.29 16.59
CA GLY A 247 -15.47 7.73 17.43
C GLY A 247 -14.93 6.81 18.53
N GLU A 248 -15.76 5.88 19.00
CA GLU A 248 -15.32 4.83 19.92
C GLU A 248 -14.60 3.72 19.15
N THR A 249 -13.39 3.38 19.58
CA THR A 249 -12.62 2.26 19.03
C THR A 249 -12.28 1.32 20.17
N PHE A 250 -12.65 0.05 20.02
CA PHE A 250 -12.54 -0.96 21.09
C PHE A 250 -12.42 -2.37 20.54
N LEU A 251 -11.94 -3.28 21.37
CA LEU A 251 -12.07 -4.71 21.14
C LEU A 251 -13.32 -5.22 21.83
N ARG A 252 -14.08 -6.08 21.16
CA ARG A 252 -15.23 -6.77 21.72
C ARG A 252 -14.94 -8.25 21.84
N THR A 253 -15.07 -8.81 23.04
CA THR A 253 -14.95 -10.25 23.28
C THR A 253 -16.21 -10.98 22.83
N ALA A 254 -16.15 -12.31 22.72
CA ALA A 254 -17.33 -13.13 22.46
C ALA A 254 -18.42 -13.00 23.53
N ALA A 255 -18.04 -12.69 24.78
CA ALA A 255 -18.95 -12.41 25.89
C ALA A 255 -19.62 -11.02 25.79
N GLY A 256 -19.14 -10.15 24.89
CA GLY A 256 -19.65 -8.80 24.70
C GLY A 256 -18.90 -7.72 25.48
N ASP A 257 -17.88 -8.09 26.27
CA ASP A 257 -17.04 -7.13 26.99
C ASP A 257 -16.29 -6.25 26.00
N ARG A 258 -16.13 -4.97 26.37
CA ARG A 258 -15.45 -3.99 25.54
C ARG A 258 -14.14 -3.54 26.19
N LEU A 259 -13.02 -3.79 25.51
CA LEU A 259 -11.71 -3.27 25.89
C LEU A 259 -11.47 -1.97 25.12
N MET A 260 -11.45 -0.83 25.82
CA MET A 260 -11.39 0.49 25.19
C MET A 260 -9.99 0.81 24.69
N LEU A 261 -9.87 1.43 23.51
CA LEU A 261 -8.59 1.93 23.01
C LEU A 261 -8.02 2.99 23.96
N GLN A 262 -6.78 2.80 24.39
CA GLN A 262 -5.99 3.82 25.04
C GLN A 262 -5.55 4.85 23.99
N ARG A 263 -5.99 6.09 24.16
CA ARG A 263 -5.61 7.18 23.25
C ARG A 263 -4.14 7.54 23.45
N SER A 264 -3.43 7.70 22.33
CA SER A 264 -2.09 8.26 22.32
C SER A 264 -2.12 9.73 22.75
N THR A 265 -1.13 10.18 23.53
CA THR A 265 -1.01 11.59 23.91
C THR A 265 -0.64 12.48 22.73
N ASP A 266 0.19 11.95 21.83
CA ASP A 266 0.76 12.72 20.72
C ASP A 266 -0.14 12.68 19.49
N ASN A 267 -0.90 11.59 19.33
CA ASN A 267 -1.87 11.43 18.26
C ASN A 267 -3.22 10.91 18.81
N PRO A 268 -3.97 11.73 19.58
CA PRO A 268 -5.16 11.29 20.31
C PRO A 268 -6.30 10.82 19.42
N LYS A 269 -6.31 11.26 18.16
CA LYS A 269 -7.31 10.88 17.15
C LYS A 269 -6.81 9.81 16.19
N LEU A 270 -5.54 9.41 16.31
CA LEU A 270 -4.87 8.50 15.40
C LEU A 270 -5.11 8.91 13.93
N LEU A 271 -4.77 10.17 13.61
CA LEU A 271 -4.92 10.72 12.26
C LEU A 271 -3.96 10.01 11.30
N ILE A 272 -4.50 9.55 10.17
CA ILE A 272 -3.74 8.98 9.06
C ILE A 272 -3.94 9.87 7.85
N ALA A 273 -2.86 10.37 7.27
CA ALA A 273 -2.94 11.21 6.07
C ALA A 273 -3.40 10.40 4.84
N ASN A 274 -3.88 11.11 3.83
CA ASN A 274 -4.32 10.48 2.59
C ASN A 274 -3.15 9.90 1.80
N ASN A 275 -3.32 8.69 1.25
CA ASN A 275 -2.29 7.92 0.54
C ASN A 275 -1.11 7.46 1.43
N GLU A 276 -1.31 7.43 2.74
CA GLU A 276 -0.30 7.00 3.71
C GLU A 276 -0.75 5.79 4.51
N ALA A 277 0.24 5.16 5.16
CA ALA A 277 0.04 4.08 6.10
C ALA A 277 0.69 4.44 7.44
N MET A 278 -0.01 4.12 8.52
CA MET A 278 0.46 4.21 9.90
C MET A 278 0.71 2.79 10.42
N VAL A 279 1.95 2.50 10.78
CA VAL A 279 2.35 1.24 11.41
C VAL A 279 2.66 1.49 12.87
N GLY A 280 2.13 0.65 13.75
CA GLY A 280 2.39 0.78 15.18
C GLY A 280 1.54 -0.14 16.03
N GLU A 281 1.48 0.19 17.31
CA GLU A 281 0.77 -0.59 18.31
C GLU A 281 -0.49 0.14 18.78
N LEU A 282 -1.63 -0.56 18.79
CA LEU A 282 -2.85 -0.12 19.45
C LEU A 282 -2.95 -0.83 20.80
N VAL A 283 -3.05 -0.05 21.87
CA VAL A 283 -3.18 -0.56 23.24
C VAL A 283 -4.63 -0.43 23.69
N PHE A 284 -5.21 -1.52 24.16
CA PHE A 284 -6.57 -1.55 24.69
C PHE A 284 -6.54 -1.83 26.19
N GLN A 285 -7.37 -1.11 26.93
CA GLN A 285 -7.47 -1.20 28.39
C GLN A 285 -8.24 -2.46 28.77
N GLY A 286 -7.65 -3.26 29.66
CA GLY A 286 -8.21 -4.52 30.15
C GLY A 286 -7.53 -5.75 29.57
N ALA A 287 -7.57 -6.84 30.36
CA ALA A 287 -7.02 -8.12 30.00
C ALA A 287 -7.96 -8.87 29.06
N LEU A 288 -7.41 -9.45 27.99
CA LEU A 288 -8.14 -10.39 27.16
C LEU A 288 -8.28 -11.72 27.92
N PRO A 289 -9.50 -12.23 28.17
CA PRO A 289 -9.70 -13.51 28.85
C PRO A 289 -8.95 -14.66 28.15
N ALA A 290 -8.44 -15.61 28.95
CA ALA A 290 -7.68 -16.75 28.44
C ALA A 290 -8.54 -17.72 27.61
N ASP A 291 -9.84 -17.74 27.86
CA ASP A 291 -10.86 -18.57 27.22
C ASP A 291 -11.63 -17.84 26.10
N ALA A 292 -11.20 -16.63 25.73
CA ALA A 292 -11.84 -15.89 24.66
C ALA A 292 -11.80 -16.70 23.35
N GLN A 293 -12.96 -17.14 22.86
CA GLN A 293 -13.05 -17.90 21.59
C GLN A 293 -13.21 -17.01 20.36
N GLY A 294 -13.30 -15.69 20.55
CA GLY A 294 -13.45 -14.73 19.47
C GLY A 294 -13.20 -13.31 19.96
N LEU A 295 -12.53 -12.54 19.11
CA LEU A 295 -12.22 -11.14 19.34
C LEU A 295 -12.67 -10.34 18.13
N THR A 296 -13.32 -9.21 18.34
CA THR A 296 -13.72 -8.32 17.24
C THR A 296 -13.10 -6.95 17.46
N LEU A 297 -12.32 -6.47 16.50
CA LEU A 297 -11.89 -5.08 16.48
C LEU A 297 -12.98 -4.22 15.86
N VAL A 298 -13.45 -3.24 16.64
CA VAL A 298 -14.43 -2.25 16.23
C VAL A 298 -13.75 -0.89 16.21
N ILE A 299 -13.73 -0.24 15.05
CA ILE A 299 -13.15 1.08 14.83
C ILE A 299 -14.27 2.07 14.54
N ASN A 300 -14.22 3.22 15.22
CA ASN A 300 -15.17 4.32 15.07
C ASN A 300 -16.64 3.87 15.12
N ASP A 301 -17.03 3.17 16.18
CA ASP A 301 -18.41 2.74 16.40
C ASP A 301 -19.39 3.92 16.26
N GLY A 302 -20.59 3.64 15.75
CA GLY A 302 -21.61 4.64 15.42
C GLY A 302 -21.37 5.46 14.14
N HIS A 303 -20.23 5.30 13.46
CA HIS A 303 -20.00 5.91 12.15
C HIS A 303 -20.40 4.97 11.00
N SER A 304 -20.54 5.53 9.79
CA SER A 304 -20.75 4.73 8.57
C SER A 304 -19.43 4.16 8.03
N ALA A 305 -19.46 2.96 7.46
CA ALA A 305 -18.34 2.38 6.71
C ALA A 305 -17.99 3.15 5.43
N THR A 306 -18.89 4.03 4.96
CA THR A 306 -18.66 4.96 3.83
C THR A 306 -18.14 6.33 4.27
N SER A 307 -18.05 6.58 5.59
CA SER A 307 -17.49 7.82 6.13
C SER A 307 -16.02 7.94 5.74
N THR A 308 -15.64 9.10 5.21
CA THR A 308 -14.25 9.39 4.82
C THR A 308 -13.48 10.13 5.91
N ARG A 309 -14.14 10.57 6.98
CA ARG A 309 -13.52 11.30 8.10
C ARG A 309 -13.13 10.38 9.25
N ALA A 310 -14.03 9.48 9.61
CA ALA A 310 -13.90 8.53 10.70
C ALA A 310 -14.69 7.32 10.25
N SER A 311 -14.03 6.47 9.47
CA SER A 311 -14.68 5.34 8.82
C SER A 311 -14.91 4.23 9.83
N ALA A 312 -16.11 3.67 9.86
CA ALA A 312 -16.38 2.51 10.71
C ALA A 312 -15.85 1.23 10.06
N LEU A 313 -15.18 0.41 10.85
CA LEU A 313 -14.70 -0.90 10.43
C LEU A 313 -14.90 -1.89 11.56
N VAL A 314 -15.45 -3.06 11.22
CA VAL A 314 -15.59 -4.19 12.13
C VAL A 314 -14.86 -5.36 11.51
N MET A 315 -13.92 -5.94 12.23
CA MET A 315 -13.19 -7.11 11.77
C MET A 315 -13.07 -8.15 12.87
N ALA A 316 -13.34 -9.41 12.52
CA ALA A 316 -13.08 -10.53 13.40
C ALA A 316 -11.57 -10.78 13.45
N LEU A 317 -11.05 -10.91 14.66
CA LEU A 317 -9.70 -11.31 14.95
C LEU A 317 -9.73 -12.73 15.52
N PRO A 318 -8.80 -13.60 15.10
CA PRO A 318 -8.59 -14.86 15.77
C PRO A 318 -8.18 -14.58 17.22
N ALA A 319 -8.74 -15.35 18.14
CA ALA A 319 -8.35 -15.25 19.53
C ALA A 319 -6.99 -15.94 19.74
N PRO A 320 -6.06 -15.32 20.51
CA PRO A 320 -4.78 -15.89 20.86
C PRO A 320 -4.85 -16.91 22.01
#